data_AF-A0A9E3AE47-F1
#
_entry.id   AF-A0A9E3AE47-F1
#
_cell.length_a   1.000
_cell.length_b   1.000
_cell.length_c   1.000
_cell.angle_alpha   90.00
_cell.angle_beta   90.00
_cell.angle_gamma   90.00
#
_symmetry.space_group_name_H-M   'P 1'
#
loop_
_entity.id
_entity.type
_entity.pdbx_description
1 polymer ?
#
loop_
_entity_poly.entity_id
_entity_poly.type
_entity_poly.pdbx_seq_one_letter_code
_entity_poly.pdbx_strand_id
1 'polypeptide(L)'
;QTQVIKECAPWAQDHTHRRYRYKNGIDEQERAKDRTKSSVRSKVEHVFQVMKLKFGFVKLRYRGLKKNAHHLFVICGLVNLFLSRKKLMLEASA
;
A
#
# COMPACT_ATOMS: atom_id res chain seq x y z
N GLN A 1 12.02 2.06 -22.64
CA GLN A 1 11.73 1.41 -21.34
C GLN A 1 10.34 0.76 -21.32
N THR A 2 9.28 1.45 -21.75
CA THR A 2 7.90 0.90 -21.77
C THR A 2 7.71 -0.33 -22.66
N GLN A 3 8.38 -0.39 -23.81
CA GLN A 3 8.32 -1.55 -24.72
C GLN A 3 8.94 -2.80 -24.07
N VAL A 4 10.11 -2.66 -23.44
CA VAL A 4 10.79 -3.75 -22.71
C VAL A 4 9.92 -4.31 -21.57
N ILE A 5 9.20 -3.45 -20.84
CA ILE A 5 8.29 -3.90 -19.77
C ILE A 5 7.11 -4.67 -20.35
N LYS A 6 6.55 -4.22 -21.48
CA LYS A 6 5.44 -4.91 -22.16
C LYS A 6 5.86 -6.27 -22.72
N GLU A 7 7.08 -6.38 -23.24
CA GLU A 7 7.63 -7.65 -23.73
C GLU A 7 7.79 -8.67 -22.60
N CYS A 8 8.34 -8.24 -21.46
CA CYS A 8 8.55 -9.13 -20.31
C CYS A 8 7.27 -9.40 -19.50
N ALA A 9 6.30 -8.50 -19.50
CA ALA A 9 5.07 -8.58 -18.69
C ALA A 9 3.85 -8.05 -19.46
N PRO A 10 3.33 -8.81 -20.44
CA PRO A 10 2.24 -8.34 -21.31
C PRO A 10 0.92 -8.12 -20.57
N TRP A 11 0.72 -8.82 -19.44
CA TRP A 11 -0.49 -8.74 -18.61
C TRP A 11 -0.42 -7.66 -17.51
N ALA A 12 0.70 -6.93 -17.40
CA ALA A 12 0.87 -5.94 -16.35
C ALA A 12 0.07 -4.67 -16.62
N GLN A 13 -0.77 -4.29 -15.65
CA GLN A 13 -1.49 -3.02 -15.70
C GLN A 13 -0.62 -1.86 -15.20
N ASP A 14 -0.63 -0.76 -15.95
CA ASP A 14 0.07 0.47 -15.57
C ASP A 14 -0.83 1.35 -14.70
N HIS A 15 -0.52 1.39 -13.40
CA HIS A 15 -1.18 2.26 -12.41
C HIS A 15 -0.38 3.51 -12.07
N THR A 16 0.52 3.95 -12.94
CA THR A 16 1.19 5.25 -12.77
C THR A 16 0.18 6.39 -12.78
N HIS A 17 0.46 7.42 -11.97
CA HIS A 17 -0.33 8.64 -11.96
C HIS A 17 0.04 9.45 -13.20
N ARG A 18 -0.95 9.87 -13.98
CA ARG A 18 -0.72 10.61 -15.23
C ARG A 18 -1.01 12.10 -15.01
N ARG A 19 -0.50 12.96 -15.88
CA ARG A 19 -0.86 14.37 -15.84
C ARG A 19 -2.22 14.53 -16.51
N TYR A 20 -3.23 14.90 -15.73
CA TYR A 20 -4.59 15.15 -16.24
C TYR A 20 -4.82 16.63 -16.63
N ARG A 21 -3.92 17.54 -16.24
CA ARG A 21 -4.01 18.98 -16.55
C ARG A 21 -2.94 19.36 -17.56
N TYR A 22 -3.35 19.97 -18.67
CA TYR A 22 -2.42 20.48 -19.68
C TYR A 22 -2.94 21.77 -20.33
N LYS A 23 -2.10 22.81 -20.38
CA LYS A 23 -2.45 24.17 -20.83
C LYS A 23 -3.78 24.64 -20.24
N ASN A 24 -4.85 24.60 -21.04
CA ASN A 24 -6.20 25.08 -20.71
C ASN A 24 -7.23 23.94 -20.59
N GLY A 25 -6.81 22.69 -20.80
CA GLY A 25 -7.66 21.51 -20.77
C GLY A 25 -7.46 20.67 -19.51
N ILE A 26 -8.59 20.17 -18.99
CA ILE A 26 -8.62 19.21 -17.89
C ILE A 26 -9.25 17.93 -18.44
N ASP A 27 -8.52 16.83 -18.34
CA ASP A 27 -9.06 15.50 -18.54
C ASP A 27 -9.72 15.01 -17.24
N GLU A 28 -11.05 15.10 -17.16
CA GLU A 28 -11.82 14.66 -16.00
C GLU A 28 -11.77 13.13 -15.82
N GLN A 29 -11.59 12.36 -16.89
CA GLN A 29 -11.51 10.90 -16.80
C GLN A 29 -10.19 10.46 -16.16
N GLU A 30 -9.07 11.01 -16.61
CA GLU A 30 -7.77 10.73 -15.99
C GLU A 30 -7.73 11.23 -14.54
N ARG A 31 -8.32 12.40 -14.25
CA ARG A 31 -8.46 12.89 -12.87
C ARG A 31 -9.21 11.91 -11.99
N ALA A 32 -10.34 11.37 -12.45
CA ALA A 32 -11.13 10.42 -11.67
C ALA A 32 -10.37 9.11 -11.41
N LYS A 33 -9.67 8.58 -12.42
CA LYS A 33 -8.81 7.38 -12.26
C LYS A 33 -7.73 7.62 -11.22
N ASP A 34 -7.02 8.74 -11.32
CA ASP A 34 -5.92 9.08 -10.41
C ASP A 34 -6.40 9.35 -8.98
N ARG A 35 -7.61 9.91 -8.80
CA ARG A 35 -8.25 10.04 -7.49
C ARG A 35 -8.49 8.68 -6.85
N THR A 36 -9.00 7.71 -7.59
CA THR A 36 -9.21 6.34 -7.10
C THR A 36 -7.89 5.66 -6.74
N LYS A 37 -6.88 5.74 -7.62
CA LYS A 37 -5.53 5.22 -7.33
C LYS A 37 -4.96 5.80 -6.04
N SER A 38 -5.10 7.11 -5.85
CA SER A 38 -4.60 7.82 -4.67
C SER A 38 -5.35 7.42 -3.39
N SER A 39 -6.67 7.23 -3.46
CA SER A 39 -7.48 6.74 -2.33
C SER A 39 -7.09 5.32 -1.90
N VAL A 40 -6.81 4.44 -2.86
CA VAL A 40 -6.32 3.09 -2.54
C VAL A 40 -4.90 3.16 -1.95
N ARG A 41 -4.03 3.98 -2.54
CA ARG A 41 -2.64 4.13 -2.10
C ARG A 41 -2.54 4.65 -0.67
N SER A 42 -3.34 5.65 -0.28
CA SER A 42 -3.31 6.20 1.07
C SER A 42 -3.69 5.19 2.15
N LYS A 43 -4.66 4.31 1.89
CA LYS A 43 -5.02 3.21 2.80
C LYS A 43 -3.85 2.26 3.02
N VAL A 44 -3.19 1.87 1.94
CA VAL A 44 -2.05 0.95 1.97
C VAL A 44 -0.85 1.59 2.65
N GLU A 45 -0.53 2.84 2.32
CA GLU A 45 0.54 3.62 2.95
C GLU A 45 0.36 3.72 4.47
N HIS A 46 -0.86 3.90 4.95
CA HIS A 46 -1.15 3.91 6.39
C HIS A 46 -0.77 2.59 7.07
N VAL A 47 -1.13 1.45 6.48
CA VAL A 47 -0.76 0.11 7.00
C VAL A 47 0.76 -0.05 7.02
N PHE A 48 1.45 0.32 5.93
CA PHE A 48 2.91 0.26 5.87
C PHE A 48 3.57 1.22 6.85
N GLN A 49 2.99 2.38 7.11
CA GLN A 49 3.49 3.34 8.08
C GLN A 49 3.43 2.75 9.49
N VAL A 50 2.32 2.12 9.87
CA VAL A 50 2.19 1.43 11.17
C VAL A 50 3.21 0.29 11.26
N MET A 51 3.30 -0.53 10.22
CA MET A 51 4.24 -1.65 10.16
C MET A 51 5.70 -1.21 10.33
N LYS A 52 6.12 -0.15 9.63
CA LYS A 52 7.51 0.31 9.63
C LYS A 52 7.86 1.18 10.84
N LEU A 53 7.00 2.13 11.20
CA LEU A 53 7.30 3.12 12.24
C LEU A 53 6.88 2.66 13.65
N LYS A 54 5.74 1.95 13.80
CA LYS A 54 5.28 1.50 15.12
C LYS A 54 5.88 0.15 15.51
N PHE A 55 5.93 -0.79 14.57
CA PHE A 55 6.51 -2.12 14.83
C PHE A 55 7.98 -2.25 14.42
N GLY A 56 8.58 -1.21 13.82
CA GLY A 56 10.01 -1.20 13.52
C GLY A 56 10.44 -2.15 12.39
N PHE A 57 9.52 -2.63 11.55
CA PHE A 57 9.83 -3.56 10.45
C PHE A 57 10.45 -2.83 9.24
N VAL A 58 11.64 -2.28 9.44
CA VAL A 58 12.38 -1.52 8.40
C VAL A 58 13.42 -2.39 7.71
N LYS A 59 14.00 -3.38 8.43
CA LYS A 59 15.03 -4.29 7.92
C LYS A 59 14.69 -5.74 8.28
N LEU A 60 15.10 -6.64 7.39
CA LEU A 60 15.02 -8.08 7.60
C LEU A 60 16.09 -8.51 8.61
N ARG A 61 15.69 -9.15 9.72
CA ARG A 61 16.59 -9.49 10.83
C ARG A 61 17.12 -10.92 10.76
N TYR A 62 16.37 -11.85 10.18
CA TYR A 62 16.69 -13.28 10.23
C TYR A 62 17.42 -13.75 8.98
N ARG A 63 18.37 -14.68 9.17
CA ARG A 63 18.97 -15.45 8.07
C ARG A 63 17.97 -16.51 7.59
N GLY A 64 17.55 -16.37 6.34
CA GLY A 64 16.64 -17.30 5.65
C GLY A 64 15.25 -16.72 5.37
N LEU A 65 14.75 -16.97 4.16
CA LEU A 65 13.49 -16.41 3.68
C LEU A 65 12.27 -16.86 4.51
N LYS A 66 12.23 -18.14 4.89
CA LYS A 66 11.14 -18.71 5.70
C LYS A 66 10.99 -17.99 7.05
N LYS A 67 12.09 -17.68 7.72
CA LYS A 67 12.08 -17.01 9.04
C LYS A 67 11.61 -15.56 8.92
N ASN A 68 12.04 -14.86 7.87
CA ASN A 68 11.56 -13.49 7.61
C ASN A 68 10.09 -13.45 7.17
N ALA A 69 9.63 -14.43 6.40
CA ALA A 69 8.22 -14.54 6.03
C ALA A 69 7.34 -14.74 7.28
N HIS A 70 7.73 -15.64 8.18
CA HIS A 70 7.02 -15.82 9.45
C HIS A 70 6.97 -14.52 10.28
N HIS A 71 8.11 -13.82 10.41
CA HIS A 71 8.17 -12.54 11.11
C HIS A 71 7.24 -11.49 10.48
N LEU A 72 7.20 -11.41 9.14
CA LEU A 72 6.29 -10.53 8.41
C LEU A 72 4.82 -10.85 8.72
N PHE A 73 4.41 -12.12 8.68
CA PHE A 73 3.03 -12.51 8.95
C PHE A 73 2.59 -12.16 10.36
N VAL A 74 3.45 -12.39 11.36
CA VAL A 74 3.17 -12.01 12.75
C VAL A 74 2.96 -10.50 12.86
N ILE A 75 3.84 -9.70 12.26
CA ILE A 75 3.71 -8.24 12.30
C ILE A 75 2.45 -7.78 11.56
N CYS A 76 2.11 -8.37 10.42
CA CYS A 76 0.84 -8.06 9.74
C CYS A 76 -0.37 -8.32 10.63
N GLY A 77 -0.38 -9.43 11.39
CA GLY A 77 -1.40 -9.69 12.40
C GLY A 77 -1.47 -8.62 13.48
N LEU A 78 -0.31 -8.20 14.02
CA LEU A 78 -0.23 -7.14 15.03
C LEU A 78 -0.67 -5.76 14.48
N VAL A 79 -0.35 -5.46 13.22
CA VAL A 79 -0.80 -4.23 12.55
C VAL A 79 -2.32 -4.22 12.43
N ASN A 80 -2.93 -5.33 12.04
CA ASN A 80 -4.39 -5.45 11.99
C ASN A 80 -5.03 -5.23 13.36
N LEU A 81 -4.44 -5.79 14.41
CA LEU A 81 -4.89 -5.57 15.79
C LEU A 81 -4.77 -4.10 16.20
N PHE A 82 -3.63 -3.47 15.87
CA PHE A 82 -3.39 -2.06 16.18
C PHE A 82 -4.37 -1.12 15.47
N LEU A 83 -4.68 -1.39 14.21
CA LEU A 83 -5.65 -0.60 13.43
C LEU A 83 -7.07 -0.76 13.98
N SER A 84 -7.43 -1.96 14.44
CA SER A 84 -8.73 -2.25 15.06
C SER A 84 -8.85 -1.79 16.51
N ARG A 85 -7.77 -1.31 17.14
CA ARG A 85 -7.72 -0.96 18.57
C ARG A 85 -8.86 -0.04 19.02
N LYS A 86 -9.23 0.98 18.22
CA LYS A 86 -10.32 1.89 18.59
C LYS A 86 -11.65 1.16 18.71
N LYS A 87 -11.95 0.28 17.75
CA LYS A 87 -13.17 -0.52 17.75
C LYS A 87 -13.18 -1.51 18.91
N LEU A 88 -12.06 -2.21 19.13
CA LEU A 88 -11.93 -3.18 20.21
C LEU A 88 -12.03 -2.53 21.61
N MET A 89 -11.47 -1.33 21.81
CA MET A 89 -11.60 -0.64 23.09
C MET A 89 -13.00 -0.08 23.33
N LEU A 90 -13.72 0.32 22.27
CA LEU A 90 -15.12 0.71 22.38
C LEU A 90 -16.00 -0.49 22.78
N GLU A 91 -15.82 -1.63 22.12
CA GLU A 91 -16.53 -2.88 22.44
C GLU A 91 -16.20 -3.42 23.84
N ALA A 92 -14.98 -3.23 24.33
CA ALA A 92 -14.58 -3.65 25.68
C ALA A 92 -15.08 -2.70 26.79
N SER A 93 -15.45 -1.46 26.44
CA SER A 93 -15.99 -0.47 27.38
C SER A 93 -17.52 -0.43 27.43
N ALA A 94 -18.18 -1.14 26.51
CA ALA A 94 -19.62 -1.36 26.47
C ALA A 94 -20.00 -2.60 27.29
#